data_AF-A0A0B5IPP3-F1
#
_entry.id   AF-A0A0B5IPP3-F1
#
_cell.length_a   1.000
_cell.length_b   1.000
_cell.length_c   1.000
_cell.angle_alpha   90.00
_cell.angle_beta   90.00
_cell.angle_gamma   90.00
#
_symmetry.space_group_name_H-M   'P 1'
#
loop_
_entity.id
_entity.type
_entity.pdbx_description
1 polymer ?
#
loop_
_entity_poly.entity_id
_entity_poly.type
_entity_poly.pdbx_seq_one_letter_code
_entity_poly.pdbx_strand_id
1 'polypeptide(L)'
;MNAEVAWGGSWEHPECGASGEAVWDDEDTASSGHDCGRGGQVAWSAEWECHGCGAGGDGQFEDDTTAYADHECADEDEEAAV
;
A
#
# COMPACT_ATOMS: atom_id res chain seq x y z
N MET A 1 2.59 -11.73 -17.07
CA MET A 1 3.33 -10.45 -16.85
C MET A 1 2.89 -9.96 -15.48
N ASN A 2 3.78 -9.64 -14.54
CA ASN A 2 3.35 -9.15 -13.22
C ASN A 2 2.53 -7.88 -13.43
N ALA A 3 1.24 -7.95 -13.12
CA ALA A 3 0.36 -6.82 -13.20
C ALA A 3 0.82 -5.73 -12.22
N GLU A 4 0.80 -4.48 -12.67
CA GLU A 4 1.18 -3.35 -11.84
C GLU A 4 0.16 -3.20 -10.70
N VAL A 5 0.64 -3.38 -9.46
CA VAL A 5 -0.15 -3.15 -8.24
C VAL A 5 0.19 -1.74 -7.74
N ALA A 6 -0.86 -0.95 -7.49
CA ALA A 6 -0.73 0.38 -6.92
C ALA A 6 -1.36 0.42 -5.53
N TRP A 7 -0.68 1.06 -4.60
CA TRP A 7 -1.17 1.35 -3.26
C TRP A 7 -1.59 2.80 -3.14
N GLY A 8 -2.68 3.07 -2.43
CA GLY A 8 -3.13 4.40 -2.05
C GLY A 8 -3.58 4.41 -0.59
N GLY A 9 -3.12 5.38 0.19
CA GLY A 9 -3.44 5.40 1.61
C GLY A 9 -3.41 6.77 2.24
N SER A 10 -4.02 6.86 3.41
CA SER A 10 -3.98 8.02 4.29
C SER A 10 -3.17 7.70 5.54
N TRP A 11 -2.46 8.70 6.06
CA TRP A 11 -1.72 8.58 7.31
C TRP A 11 -2.18 9.62 8.33
N GLU A 12 -2.03 9.29 9.61
CA GLU A 12 -2.30 10.21 10.72
C GLU A 12 -1.23 10.08 11.81
N HIS A 13 -0.81 11.23 12.34
CA HIS A 13 0.00 11.31 13.56
C HIS A 13 -0.86 11.71 14.76
N PRO A 14 -1.13 10.80 15.72
CA PRO A 14 -2.11 11.05 16.78
C PRO A 14 -1.71 12.17 17.75
N GLU A 15 -0.40 12.42 17.91
CA GLU A 15 0.11 13.36 18.92
C GLU A 15 0.16 14.82 18.43
N CYS A 16 0.19 15.04 17.11
CA CYS A 16 0.13 16.38 16.53
C CYS A 16 -1.13 16.62 15.68
N GLY A 17 -1.87 15.57 15.32
CA GLY A 17 -3.04 15.62 14.46
C GLY A 17 -2.72 15.91 13.00
N ALA A 18 -1.46 15.76 12.57
CA ALA A 18 -1.09 15.86 11.17
C ALA A 18 -1.59 14.63 10.42
N SER A 19 -2.04 14.83 9.20
CA SER A 19 -2.47 13.76 8.32
C SER A 19 -2.14 14.11 6.88
N GLY A 20 -2.14 13.08 6.03
CA GLY A 20 -1.93 13.22 4.60
C GLY A 20 -2.32 11.96 3.85
N GLU A 21 -2.20 12.03 2.54
CA GLU A 21 -2.52 10.94 1.61
C GLU A 21 -1.40 10.79 0.59
N ALA A 22 -1.13 9.56 0.15
CA ALA A 22 -0.16 9.27 -0.88
C ALA A 22 -0.55 8.03 -1.69
N VAL A 23 0.04 7.92 -2.87
CA VAL A 23 -0.05 6.75 -3.76
C VAL A 23 1.38 6.33 -4.10
N TRP A 24 1.65 5.03 -4.06
CA TRP A 24 2.97 4.45 -4.34
C TRP A 24 2.82 3.08 -5.02
N ASP A 25 3.90 2.61 -5.64
CA ASP A 25 3.96 1.31 -6.30
C ASP A 25 4.12 0.18 -5.27
N ASP A 26 3.72 -1.05 -5.63
CA ASP A 26 4.02 -2.22 -4.80
C ASP A 26 5.53 -2.40 -4.57
N GLU A 27 5.88 -2.94 -3.40
CA GLU A 27 7.26 -3.06 -2.92
C GLU A 27 7.96 -1.71 -2.61
N ASP A 28 7.28 -0.58 -2.78
CA ASP A 28 7.78 0.73 -2.35
C ASP A 28 7.44 1.01 -0.87
N THR A 29 8.15 1.98 -0.28
CA THR A 29 8.02 2.32 1.13
C THR A 29 7.10 3.52 1.31
N ALA A 30 5.99 3.31 2.02
CA ALA A 30 5.10 4.39 2.42
C ALA A 30 5.78 5.23 3.51
N SER A 31 6.04 6.50 3.21
CA SER A 31 6.64 7.45 4.15
C SER A 31 5.86 8.75 4.17
N SER A 32 5.47 9.18 5.37
CA SER A 32 4.77 10.44 5.61
C SER A 32 5.67 11.66 5.44
N GLY A 33 7.00 11.46 5.57
CA GLY A 33 7.98 12.54 5.64
C GLY A 33 7.75 13.51 6.80
N HIS A 34 6.91 13.15 7.77
CA HIS A 34 6.44 14.04 8.82
C HIS A 34 7.17 13.81 10.14
N ASP A 35 8.12 14.69 10.46
CA ASP A 35 8.71 14.78 11.79
C ASP A 35 8.20 16.04 12.50
N CYS A 36 7.42 15.87 13.57
CA CYS A 36 6.97 16.98 14.42
C CYS A 36 7.74 17.11 15.73
N GLY A 37 8.76 16.26 15.93
CA GLY A 37 9.56 16.22 17.16
C GLY A 37 8.80 15.78 18.42
N ARG A 38 7.55 15.30 18.28
CA ARG A 38 6.78 14.67 19.35
C ARG A 38 6.96 13.16 19.24
N GLY A 39 6.83 12.45 20.36
CA GLY A 39 6.65 11.00 20.31
C GLY A 39 5.36 10.63 19.59
N GLY A 40 5.13 9.34 19.36
CA GLY A 40 4.01 8.86 18.54
C GLY A 40 4.52 8.31 17.21
N GLN A 41 3.84 7.28 16.73
CA GLN A 41 4.15 6.62 15.46
C GLN A 41 3.06 7.07 14.48
N VAL A 42 3.45 7.45 13.26
CA VAL A 42 2.47 7.65 12.21
C VAL A 42 1.88 6.29 11.81
N ALA A 43 0.56 6.23 11.71
CA ALA A 43 -0.15 5.05 11.25
C ALA A 43 -0.74 5.31 9.88
N TRP A 44 -0.54 4.36 8.96
CA TRP A 44 -1.11 4.35 7.63
C TRP A 44 -2.33 3.44 7.57
N SER A 45 -3.35 3.90 6.86
CA SER A 45 -4.49 3.10 6.37
C SER A 45 -4.46 3.15 4.85
N ALA A 46 -4.10 2.05 4.21
CA ALA A 46 -3.89 1.98 2.78
C ALA A 46 -4.72 0.87 2.15
N GLU A 47 -5.03 1.05 0.88
CA GLU A 47 -5.66 0.08 0.00
C GLU A 47 -4.78 -0.12 -1.23
N TRP A 48 -4.80 -1.31 -1.81
CA TRP A 48 -4.11 -1.63 -3.05
C TRP A 48 -5.08 -2.19 -4.07
N GLU A 49 -4.77 -1.95 -5.34
CA GLU A 49 -5.48 -2.52 -6.48
C GLU A 49 -4.47 -3.03 -7.52
N CYS A 50 -4.67 -4.26 -7.96
CA CYS A 50 -3.98 -4.88 -9.06
C CYS A 50 -4.64 -4.46 -10.38
N HIS A 51 -3.91 -3.74 -11.22
CA HIS A 51 -4.45 -3.26 -12.49
C HIS A 51 -4.72 -4.38 -13.51
N GLY A 52 -4.10 -5.55 -13.32
CA GLY A 52 -4.24 -6.68 -14.23
C GLY A 52 -5.52 -7.49 -14.07
N CYS A 53 -5.91 -7.79 -12.84
CA CYS A 53 -7.10 -8.62 -12.55
C CYS A 53 -8.20 -7.88 -11.77
N GLY A 54 -7.93 -6.65 -11.29
CA GLY A 54 -8.85 -5.88 -10.46
C GLY A 54 -8.99 -6.43 -9.03
N ALA A 55 -8.10 -7.33 -8.59
CA ALA A 55 -8.01 -7.71 -7.19
C ALA A 55 -7.52 -6.53 -6.37
N GLY A 56 -7.96 -6.45 -5.11
CA GLY A 56 -7.51 -5.42 -4.20
C GLY A 56 -7.64 -5.86 -2.75
N GLY A 57 -7.05 -5.07 -1.86
CA GLY A 57 -7.08 -5.32 -0.43
C GLY A 57 -6.73 -4.07 0.35
N ASP A 58 -6.85 -4.15 1.67
CA ASP A 58 -6.48 -3.09 2.60
C ASP A 58 -5.36 -3.53 3.55
N GLY A 59 -4.61 -2.57 4.04
CA GLY A 59 -3.49 -2.76 4.94
C GLY A 59 -3.33 -1.58 5.90
N GLN A 60 -2.96 -1.89 7.14
CA GLN A 60 -2.57 -0.90 8.13
C GLN A 60 -1.17 -1.20 8.63
N PHE A 61 -0.31 -0.20 8.61
CA PHE A 61 1.10 -0.34 8.97
C PHE A 61 1.67 0.98 9.52
N GLU A 62 2.86 0.90 10.08
CA GLU A 62 3.60 2.05 10.63
C GLU A 62 4.33 2.81 9.51
N ASP A 63 4.69 4.06 9.77
CA ASP A 63 5.51 4.84 8.83
C ASP A 63 6.80 4.12 8.44
N ASP A 64 7.28 4.42 7.23
CA ASP A 64 8.49 3.85 6.65
C ASP A 64 8.45 2.31 6.53
N THR A 65 7.24 1.74 6.46
CA THR A 65 7.02 0.31 6.17
C THR A 65 6.89 0.10 4.66
N THR A 66 7.61 -0.90 4.15
CA THR A 66 7.42 -1.36 2.76
C THR A 66 6.12 -2.14 2.64
N ALA A 67 5.27 -1.73 1.70
CA ALA A 67 4.01 -2.40 1.44
C ALA A 67 4.21 -3.55 0.44
N TYR A 68 3.55 -4.68 0.71
CA TYR A 68 3.57 -5.85 -0.16
C TYR A 68 2.14 -6.38 -0.28
N ALA A 69 1.59 -6.35 -1.49
CA ALA A 69 0.25 -6.88 -1.73
C ALA A 69 0.19 -8.42 -1.66
N ASP A 70 1.35 -9.10 -1.72
CA ASP A 70 1.49 -10.56 -1.77
C ASP A 70 0.51 -11.16 -2.81
N HIS A 71 0.37 -10.47 -3.95
CA HIS A 71 -0.59 -10.81 -4.97
C HIS A 71 0.11 -11.32 -6.22
N GLU A 72 0.05 -12.63 -6.42
CA GLU A 72 0.39 -13.23 -7.71
C GLU A 72 -0.84 -13.13 -8.61
N CYS A 73 -0.76 -12.26 -9.62
CA CYS A 73 -1.79 -12.18 -10.65
C CYS A 73 -1.73 -13.50 -11.43
N ALA A 74 -2.72 -14.38 -11.24
CA ALA A 74 -2.85 -15.56 -12.07
C ALA A 74 -3.08 -15.05 -13.51
N ASP A 75 -2.04 -15.13 -14.36
CA ASP A 75 -2.21 -14.94 -15.80
C ASP A 75 -3.39 -15.84 -16.21
N GLU A 76 -4.44 -15.28 -16.83
CA GLU A 76 -5.61 -16.03 -17.34
C GLU A 76 -5.24 -16.94 -18.54
N ASP A 77 -4.08 -17.60 -18.48
CA ASP A 77 -3.63 -18.66 -19.38
C ASP A 77 -3.71 -20.01 -18.65
N GLU A 78 -4.86 -20.29 -18.02
CA GLU A 78 -5.30 -21.63 -17.62
C GLU A 78 -6.51 -22.09 -18.48
N GLU A 79 -6.46 -21.81 -19.78
CA GLU A 79 -7.25 -22.51 -20.81
C GLU A 79 -6.30 -23.19 -21.81
N ALA A 80 -5.60 -24.25 -21.39
CA ALA A 80 -5.24 -25.39 -22.27
C ALA A 80 -4.53 -26.53 -21.53
N ALA A 81 -5.29 -27.56 -21.14
CA ALA A 81 -5.09 -28.96 -21.57
C ALA A 81 -5.60 -29.97 -20.52
N VAL A 82 -6.87 -30.41 -20.61
CA VAL A 82 -7.34 -31.73 -21.13
C VAL A 82 -8.80 -32.00 -20.77
#